data_AF-A0A521LQV4-F1
#
_entry.id   AF-A0A521LQV4-F1
#
_cell.length_a   1.000
_cell.length_b   1.000
_cell.length_c   1.000
_cell.angle_alpha   90.00
_cell.angle_beta   90.00
_cell.angle_gamma   90.00
#
_symmetry.space_group_name_H-M   'P 1'
#
loop_
_entity.id
_entity.type
_entity.pdbx_description
1 polymer ?
#
loop_
_entity_poly.entity_id
_entity_poly.type
_entity_poly.pdbx_seq_one_letter_code
_entity_poly.pdbx_strand_id
1 'polypeptide(L)'
;MRTLLAVAALLAGTAPLLAGPTCSPGDPSAQILASATIGDVHPAFSHKRVAYGWSLQVKREDHDDAGMTYYVGDLYDAQGKLSTKNVFVLENEWDCGP
;
A
#
# COMPACT_ATOMS: atom_id res chain seq x y z
N MET A 1 47.75 -18.31 28.70
CA MET A 1 46.81 -18.18 27.56
C MET A 1 45.39 -18.39 28.09
N ARG A 2 44.55 -17.36 28.11
CA ARG A 2 43.12 -17.47 28.47
C ARG A 2 42.34 -16.46 27.63
N THR A 3 41.93 -16.87 26.44
CA THR A 3 41.08 -16.12 25.53
C THR A 3 39.63 -16.28 25.99
N LEU A 4 39.03 -15.20 26.51
CA LEU A 4 37.61 -15.13 26.83
C LEU A 4 36.84 -14.85 25.54
N LEU A 5 36.00 -15.79 25.10
CA LEU A 5 35.03 -15.58 24.03
C LEU A 5 33.90 -14.68 24.54
N ALA A 6 33.74 -13.50 23.92
CA ALA A 6 32.55 -12.68 24.08
C ALA A 6 31.49 -13.15 23.08
N VAL A 7 30.39 -13.71 23.59
CA VAL A 7 29.19 -14.03 22.80
C VAL A 7 28.36 -12.75 22.66
N ALA A 8 28.38 -12.14 21.47
CA ALA A 8 27.50 -11.04 21.13
C ALA A 8 26.12 -11.60 20.73
N ALA A 9 25.15 -11.51 21.64
CA ALA A 9 23.75 -11.80 21.34
C ALA A 9 23.18 -10.67 20.46
N LEU A 10 23.03 -10.94 19.16
CA LEU A 10 22.29 -10.10 18.23
C LEU A 10 20.80 -10.13 18.60
N LEU A 11 20.35 -9.13 19.34
CA LEU A 11 18.93 -8.82 19.50
C LEU A 11 18.42 -8.25 18.16
N ALA A 12 17.97 -9.14 17.28
CA ALA A 12 17.18 -8.75 16.11
C ALA A 12 15.81 -8.27 16.59
N GLY A 13 15.71 -6.99 16.94
CA GLY A 13 14.44 -6.35 17.21
C GLY A 13 13.60 -6.31 15.93
N THR A 14 12.52 -7.07 15.88
CA THR A 14 11.48 -6.89 14.86
C THR A 14 10.78 -5.58 15.16
N ALA A 15 11.25 -4.48 14.56
CA ALA A 15 10.50 -3.23 14.55
C ALA A 15 9.09 -3.54 14.01
N PRO A 16 8.01 -3.11 14.70
CA PRO A 16 6.69 -3.18 14.11
C PRO A 16 6.76 -2.36 12.83
N LEU A 17 6.58 -3.02 11.69
CA LEU A 17 6.32 -2.35 10.43
C LEU A 17 5.01 -1.59 10.68
N LEU A 18 5.11 -0.31 11.02
CA LEU A 18 3.95 0.56 11.17
C LEU A 18 3.21 0.46 9.84
N ALA A 19 2.09 -0.27 9.84
CA ALA A 19 1.19 -0.26 8.70
C ALA A 19 0.88 1.21 8.45
N GLY A 20 1.07 1.66 7.21
CA GLY A 20 0.88 3.06 6.85
C GLY A 20 -0.56 3.52 7.07
N PRO A 21 -0.91 4.74 6.65
CA PRO A 21 -2.30 5.18 6.75
C PRO A 21 -3.24 4.20 6.01
N THR A 22 -4.45 4.07 6.53
CA THR A 22 -5.54 3.43 5.81
C THR A 22 -6.28 4.51 5.03
N CYS A 23 -6.40 4.31 3.72
CA CYS A 23 -7.08 5.25 2.83
C CYS A 23 -8.38 4.66 2.31
N SER A 24 -9.35 5.52 2.03
CA SER A 24 -10.61 5.14 1.42
C SER A 24 -10.72 5.78 0.03
N PRO A 25 -11.37 5.14 -0.95
CA PRO A 25 -11.56 5.78 -2.24
C PRO A 25 -12.51 6.97 -2.07
N GLY A 26 -12.16 8.13 -2.63
CA GLY A 26 -13.00 9.33 -2.57
C GLY A 26 -14.32 9.13 -3.34
N ASP A 27 -14.26 8.40 -4.46
CA ASP A 27 -15.43 8.04 -5.25
C ASP A 27 -15.23 6.75 -6.09
N PRO A 28 -16.31 6.19 -6.70
CA PRO A 28 -16.23 4.93 -7.46
C PRO A 28 -15.43 5.00 -8.77
N SER A 29 -14.97 6.18 -9.20
CA SER A 29 -14.09 6.35 -10.36
C SER A 29 -12.61 6.19 -10.03
N ALA A 30 -12.25 6.13 -8.73
CA ALA A 30 -10.88 5.89 -8.29
C ALA A 30 -10.30 4.63 -8.93
N GLN A 31 -9.12 4.78 -9.53
CA GLN A 31 -8.49 3.74 -10.31
C GLN A 31 -7.60 2.86 -9.44
N ILE A 32 -7.62 1.57 -9.76
CA ILE A 32 -6.67 0.60 -9.23
C ILE A 32 -5.70 0.26 -10.34
N LEU A 33 -4.43 0.60 -10.14
CA LEU A 33 -3.37 0.50 -11.14
C LEU A 33 -2.43 -0.67 -10.82
N ALA A 34 -1.80 -1.23 -11.86
CA ALA A 34 -0.79 -2.28 -11.74
C ALA A 34 0.62 -1.73 -11.46
N SER A 35 0.87 -0.47 -11.82
CA SER A 35 2.14 0.23 -11.61
C SER A 35 1.92 1.73 -11.40
N ALA A 36 3.01 2.46 -11.09
CA ALA A 36 3.02 3.93 -11.00
C ALA A 36 2.99 4.56 -12.40
N THR A 37 1.91 4.32 -13.13
CA THR A 37 1.67 4.87 -14.47
C THR A 37 0.18 5.11 -14.65
N ILE A 38 -0.18 6.35 -14.97
CA ILE A 38 -1.57 6.73 -15.22
C ILE A 38 -2.16 5.85 -16.34
N GLY A 39 -3.32 5.26 -16.07
CA GLY A 39 -4.04 4.43 -17.03
C GLY A 39 -3.54 2.98 -17.13
N ASP A 40 -2.49 2.59 -16.39
CA ASP A 40 -2.09 1.18 -16.26
C ASP A 40 -3.02 0.43 -15.31
N VAL A 41 -4.29 0.29 -15.72
CA VAL A 41 -5.35 -0.30 -14.90
C VAL A 41 -5.02 -1.74 -14.56
N HIS A 42 -5.08 -2.08 -13.28
CA HIS A 42 -4.83 -3.41 -12.78
C HIS A 42 -5.78 -4.42 -13.47
N PRO A 43 -5.30 -5.56 -14.00
CA PRO A 43 -6.15 -6.48 -14.79
C PRO A 43 -7.42 -6.94 -14.07
N ALA A 44 -7.32 -7.17 -12.75
CA ALA A 44 -8.45 -7.54 -11.89
C ALA A 44 -9.54 -6.43 -11.76
N PHE A 45 -9.23 -5.20 -12.17
CA PHE A 45 -10.09 -4.02 -12.10
C PHE A 45 -10.44 -3.41 -13.46
N SER A 46 -10.00 -4.03 -14.57
CA SER A 46 -10.35 -3.60 -15.94
C SER A 46 -11.87 -3.46 -16.20
N HIS A 47 -12.69 -4.26 -15.52
CA HIS A 47 -14.15 -4.24 -15.61
C HIS A 47 -14.84 -4.07 -14.25
N LYS A 48 -14.07 -3.75 -13.20
CA LYS A 48 -14.55 -3.66 -11.83
C LYS A 48 -14.16 -2.32 -11.24
N ARG A 49 -15.09 -1.69 -10.52
CA ARG A 49 -14.83 -0.45 -9.79
C ARG A 49 -14.69 -0.72 -8.30
N VAL A 50 -13.96 0.16 -7.63
CA VAL A 50 -14.02 0.26 -6.18
C VAL A 50 -15.37 0.85 -5.76
N ALA A 51 -15.79 0.56 -4.54
CA ALA A 51 -17.03 1.05 -3.98
C ALA A 51 -16.79 1.65 -2.60
N TYR A 52 -17.79 2.35 -2.07
CA TYR A 52 -17.75 2.79 -0.68
C TYR A 52 -17.52 1.60 0.28
N GLY A 53 -16.73 1.86 1.33
CA GLY A 53 -16.34 0.85 2.32
C GLY A 53 -15.07 0.07 1.97
N TRP A 54 -14.57 0.16 0.74
CA TRP A 54 -13.25 -0.35 0.39
C TRP A 54 -12.17 0.48 1.09
N SER A 55 -11.05 -0.16 1.38
CA SER A 55 -9.91 0.51 2.00
C SER A 55 -8.59 0.03 1.45
N LEU A 56 -7.62 0.93 1.39
CA LEU A 56 -6.25 0.65 1.01
C LEU A 56 -5.38 0.78 2.26
N GLN A 57 -4.71 -0.30 2.62
CA GLN A 57 -3.65 -0.26 3.62
C GLN A 57 -2.34 0.13 2.92
N VAL A 58 -1.95 1.39 3.07
CA VAL A 58 -0.72 1.90 2.44
C VAL A 58 0.49 1.26 3.09
N LYS A 59 1.45 0.87 2.25
CA LYS A 59 2.75 0.32 2.66
C LYS A 59 3.89 1.27 2.32
N ARG A 60 3.77 1.98 1.20
CA ARG A 60 4.75 2.96 0.73
C ARG A 60 4.12 3.92 -0.28
N GLU A 61 4.83 4.99 -0.55
CA GLU A 61 4.56 5.92 -1.64
C GLU A 61 5.50 5.62 -2.82
N ASP A 62 5.05 5.96 -4.01
CA ASP A 62 5.82 5.90 -5.25
C ASP A 62 5.55 7.16 -6.08
N HIS A 63 6.47 7.49 -6.99
CA HIS A 63 6.32 8.66 -7.85
C HIS A 63 6.67 8.32 -9.29
N ASP A 64 5.93 8.89 -10.23
CA ASP A 64 6.32 8.83 -11.64
C ASP A 64 7.27 9.98 -12.03
N ASP A 65 7.77 9.93 -13.27
CA ASP A 65 8.68 10.94 -13.82
C ASP A 65 8.04 12.35 -13.92
N ALA A 66 6.71 12.44 -13.86
CA ALA A 66 5.98 13.71 -13.85
C ALA A 66 5.79 14.28 -12.43
N GLY A 67 6.20 13.55 -11.39
CA GLY A 67 6.07 13.94 -9.99
C GLY A 67 4.70 13.62 -9.38
N MET A 68 3.88 12.81 -10.03
CA MET A 68 2.60 12.37 -9.47
C MET A 68 2.86 11.33 -8.36
N THR A 69 2.12 11.46 -7.25
CA THR A 69 2.23 10.54 -6.11
C THR A 69 1.23 9.40 -6.22
N TYR A 70 1.73 8.19 -5.98
CA TYR A 70 0.95 6.97 -5.92
C TYR A 70 1.10 6.32 -4.55
N TYR A 71 -0.01 5.89 -3.97
CA TYR A 71 0.02 5.01 -2.81
C TYR A 71 0.10 3.56 -3.25
N VAL A 72 1.02 2.81 -2.63
CA VAL A 72 1.19 1.38 -2.89
C VAL A 72 0.84 0.59 -1.65
N GLY A 73 -0.11 -0.34 -1.79
CA GLY A 73 -0.70 -0.99 -0.64
C GLY A 73 -1.52 -2.23 -0.93
N ASP A 74 -2.10 -2.77 0.14
CA ASP A 74 -3.04 -3.88 0.06
C ASP A 74 -4.46 -3.35 0.09
N LEU A 75 -5.27 -3.76 -0.89
CA LEU A 75 -6.64 -3.33 -1.09
C LEU A 75 -7.61 -4.33 -0.46
N TYR A 76 -8.50 -3.82 0.38
CA TYR A 76 -9.53 -4.55 1.09
C TYR A 76 -10.90 -4.12 0.58
N ASP A 77 -11.81 -5.09 0.43
CA ASP A 77 -13.19 -4.84 0.04
C ASP A 77 -14.03 -4.27 1.19
N ALA A 78 -15.29 -3.95 0.89
CA ALA A 78 -16.24 -3.41 1.87
C ALA A 78 -16.53 -4.33 3.07
N GLN A 79 -16.11 -5.60 3.03
CA GLN A 79 -16.24 -6.55 4.14
C GLN A 79 -14.93 -6.63 4.96
N GLY A 80 -13.93 -5.84 4.62
CA GLY A 80 -12.59 -5.89 5.21
C GLY A 80 -11.78 -7.10 4.75
N LYS A 81 -12.19 -7.78 3.67
CA LYS A 81 -11.44 -8.92 3.13
C LYS A 81 -10.42 -8.42 2.12
N LEU A 82 -9.21 -8.96 2.19
CA LEU A 82 -8.17 -8.67 1.21
C LEU A 82 -8.65 -9.04 -0.21
N SER A 83 -8.78 -8.03 -1.06
CA SER A 83 -9.13 -8.19 -2.47
C SER A 83 -7.87 -8.37 -3.32
N THR A 84 -6.88 -7.50 -3.18
CA THR A 84 -5.68 -7.50 -4.04
C THR A 84 -4.50 -6.88 -3.30
N LYS A 85 -3.29 -7.44 -3.48
CA LYS A 85 -2.07 -6.93 -2.83
C LYS A 85 -1.26 -6.05 -3.75
N ASN A 86 -0.48 -5.14 -3.16
CA ASN A 86 0.49 -4.29 -3.85
C ASN A 86 -0.08 -3.57 -5.09
N VAL A 87 -1.30 -3.04 -4.94
CA VAL A 87 -1.89 -2.19 -5.98
C VAL A 87 -1.35 -0.77 -5.87
N PHE A 88 -1.40 -0.05 -6.98
CA PHE A 88 -1.08 1.37 -7.05
C PHE A 88 -2.38 2.15 -7.16
N VAL A 89 -2.47 3.26 -6.43
CA VAL A 89 -3.58 4.20 -6.56
C VAL A 89 -3.06 5.63 -6.56
N LEU A 90 -3.79 6.55 -7.17
CA LEU A 90 -3.43 7.96 -7.17
C LEU A 90 -3.74 8.60 -5.82
N GLU A 91 -2.79 9.37 -5.28
CA GLU A 91 -2.94 10.05 -3.99
C GLU A 91 -4.19 10.94 -3.94
N ASN A 92 -4.48 11.67 -5.02
CA ASN A 92 -5.63 12.58 -5.10
C ASN A 92 -7.01 11.90 -5.28
N GLU A 93 -7.05 10.59 -5.52
CA GLU A 93 -8.30 9.81 -5.63
C GLU A 93 -8.66 9.12 -4.30
N TRP A 94 -7.78 9.18 -3.30
CA TRP A 94 -7.90 8.43 -2.06
C TRP A 94 -7.73 9.32 -0.84
N ASP A 95 -8.72 9.29 0.06
CA ASP A 95 -8.69 10.00 1.32
C ASP A 95 -8.00 9.15 2.39
N CYS A 96 -6.76 9.49 2.69
CA CYS A 96 -5.98 8.87 3.76
C CYS A 96 -6.22 9.60 5.09
N GLY A 97 -6.52 8.84 6.15
CA GLY A 97 -6.58 9.40 7.50
C GLY A 97 -5.21 9.92 7.98
N PRO A 98 -5.18 10.84 8.96
CA PRO A 98 -3.95 11.38 9.55
C PRO A 98 -3.14 10.34 10.34
#